data_AF-A0A0T6AGG0-F1
#
_entry.id   AF-A0A0T6AGG0-F1
#
_cell.length_a   1.000
_cell.length_b   1.000
_cell.length_c   1.000
_cell.angle_alpha   90.00
_cell.angle_beta   90.00
_cell.angle_gamma   90.00
#
_symmetry.space_group_name_H-M   'P 1'
#
loop_
_entity.id
_entity.type
_entity.pdbx_description
1 polymer ?
#
loop_
_entity_poly.entity_id
_entity_poly.type
_entity_poly.pdbx_seq_one_letter_code
_entity_poly.pdbx_strand_id
1 'polypeptide(L)'
;MAIIQTGVSEKLVAPWAEWAERYREGRRLLEAGTYALTEGAIAAGCRVFAGYPITPATDIAEYMSKRLPQVGGYYMQAEDELAGMHMCAGASLGGLKAMTATSGPGFTLMHDAYGWAITNEIPLVVVDAMRVGPISGITGAPGQGEFYVARYCSHGGNIETIVLSPNSVQESFWLTIDAFNLAERFRTVVTILTDQVISDMFEDLFLPQDYAELGGIVVPRRHNLTMPFYPLNSDAIDVPPNIVGKGTGVCVSAYTHTEEGYDIEAMEAQWAQTYRLVNKIRHHREEILRYEAVGLEDAEVIAVAYGAASRTVKTGVLEARRRGVKAGFLRLISLWPFADELFGRDARYLVCELNYDGQLVREVMRAAPDKRKVHFMGKSGELHTVAEVAAALEGVARRGAIPELPYIWTEVR
;
A
#
# COMPACT_ATOMS: atom_id res chain seq x y z
N MET A 1 -0.18 -32.46 -12.31
CA MET A 1 0.06 -31.18 -13.03
C MET A 1 1.52 -31.13 -13.42
N ALA A 2 1.84 -31.25 -14.71
CA ALA A 2 3.22 -31.09 -15.16
C ALA A 2 3.63 -29.63 -14.98
N ILE A 3 4.57 -29.37 -14.08
CA ILE A 3 5.20 -28.06 -13.93
C ILE A 3 6.00 -27.83 -15.22
N ILE A 4 5.46 -27.02 -16.12
CA ILE A 4 6.21 -26.53 -17.27
C ILE A 4 7.32 -25.65 -16.70
N GLN A 5 8.57 -26.13 -16.74
CA GLN A 5 9.74 -25.29 -16.47
C GLN A 5 9.82 -24.23 -17.57
N THR A 6 9.31 -23.04 -17.30
CA THR A 6 9.22 -21.94 -18.29
C THR A 6 10.56 -21.26 -18.58
N GLY A 7 11.66 -21.69 -17.95
CA GLY A 7 12.98 -21.07 -18.12
C GLY A 7 13.05 -19.62 -17.63
N VAL A 8 12.03 -19.14 -16.89
CA VAL A 8 11.96 -17.76 -16.40
C VAL A 8 12.37 -17.72 -14.93
N SER A 9 13.34 -16.87 -14.60
CA SER A 9 13.69 -16.54 -13.22
C SER A 9 12.64 -15.61 -12.62
N GLU A 10 12.19 -15.94 -11.41
CA GLU A 10 11.31 -15.11 -10.59
C GLU A 10 12.11 -14.61 -9.39
N LYS A 11 12.05 -13.29 -9.15
CA LYS A 11 12.70 -12.63 -8.02
C LYS A 11 11.67 -11.79 -7.28
N LEU A 12 11.40 -12.15 -6.03
CA LEU A 12 10.52 -11.44 -5.13
C LEU A 12 11.35 -10.79 -4.02
N VAL A 13 11.25 -9.47 -3.86
CA VAL A 13 11.85 -8.72 -2.75
C VAL A 13 10.72 -8.38 -1.78
N ALA A 14 10.30 -9.37 -1.00
CA ALA A 14 9.21 -9.25 -0.04
C ALA A 14 9.55 -10.03 1.23
N PRO A 15 9.84 -9.36 2.36
CA PRO A 15 10.23 -10.03 3.60
C PRO A 15 9.21 -11.09 4.06
N TRP A 16 7.92 -10.87 3.78
CA TRP A 16 6.88 -11.83 4.14
C TRP A 16 6.82 -13.09 3.29
N ALA A 17 7.48 -13.16 2.14
CA ALA A 17 7.47 -14.40 1.36
C ALA A 17 8.10 -15.54 2.17
N GLU A 18 9.19 -15.25 2.87
CA GLU A 18 9.82 -16.18 3.81
C GLU A 18 8.91 -16.48 5.01
N TRP A 19 8.13 -15.51 5.49
CA TRP A 19 7.17 -15.72 6.57
C TRP A 19 6.04 -16.64 6.12
N ALA A 20 5.45 -16.36 4.95
CA ALA A 20 4.38 -17.15 4.34
C ALA A 20 4.79 -18.61 4.13
N GLU A 21 6.04 -18.86 3.73
CA GLU A 21 6.57 -20.21 3.58
C GLU A 21 6.55 -21.02 4.88
N ARG A 22 6.88 -20.39 6.01
CA ARG A 22 6.90 -21.05 7.33
C ARG A 22 5.51 -21.50 7.78
N TYR A 23 4.45 -20.90 7.25
CA TYR A 23 3.07 -21.16 7.68
C TYR A 23 2.18 -21.79 6.58
N ARG A 24 2.77 -22.37 5.53
CA ARG A 24 1.99 -23.12 4.51
C ARG A 24 1.25 -24.34 5.06
N GLU A 25 1.67 -24.88 6.20
CA GLU A 25 1.01 -25.98 6.92
C GLU A 25 0.05 -25.50 8.03
N GLY A 26 -0.19 -24.18 8.12
CA GLY A 26 -1.10 -23.58 9.08
C GLY A 26 -2.57 -23.91 8.85
N ARG A 27 -3.45 -23.20 9.57
CA ARG A 27 -4.89 -23.28 9.37
C ARG A 27 -5.23 -22.75 7.97
N ARG A 28 -5.72 -23.64 7.10
CA ARG A 28 -6.17 -23.32 5.75
C ARG A 28 -7.66 -22.97 5.76
N LEU A 29 -8.00 -21.83 5.16
CA LEU A 29 -9.35 -21.32 5.00
C LEU A 29 -9.59 -20.98 3.52
N LEU A 30 -10.85 -20.95 3.09
CA LEU A 30 -11.26 -20.31 1.84
C LEU A 30 -11.98 -19.03 2.21
N GLU A 31 -11.32 -17.89 2.05
CA GLU A 31 -11.81 -16.61 2.57
C GLU A 31 -11.47 -15.43 1.65
N ALA A 32 -12.17 -14.32 1.90
CA ALA A 32 -12.01 -13.08 1.14
C ALA A 32 -10.76 -12.28 1.55
N GLY A 33 -10.31 -11.37 0.69
CA GLY A 33 -9.23 -10.44 1.01
C GLY A 33 -9.55 -9.54 2.21
N THR A 34 -10.80 -9.11 2.36
CA THR A 34 -11.26 -8.34 3.54
C THR A 34 -11.08 -9.10 4.86
N TYR A 35 -11.30 -10.42 4.85
CA TYR A 35 -11.02 -11.28 6.01
C TYR A 35 -9.52 -11.35 6.28
N ALA A 36 -8.69 -11.56 5.24
CA ALA A 36 -7.24 -11.62 5.39
C ALA A 36 -6.63 -10.31 5.93
N LEU A 37 -7.10 -9.15 5.47
CA LEU A 37 -6.72 -7.83 6.02
C LEU A 37 -7.08 -7.73 7.51
N THR A 38 -8.28 -8.20 7.88
CA THR A 38 -8.73 -8.21 9.28
C THR A 38 -7.84 -9.11 10.14
N GLU A 39 -7.59 -10.34 9.71
CA GLU A 39 -6.73 -11.27 10.44
C GLU A 39 -5.29 -10.79 10.55
N GLY A 40 -4.75 -10.19 9.49
CA GLY A 40 -3.41 -9.61 9.49
C GLY A 40 -3.30 -8.49 10.52
N ALA A 41 -4.33 -7.67 10.66
CA ALA A 41 -4.36 -6.63 11.67
C ALA A 41 -4.45 -7.19 13.11
N ILE A 42 -5.32 -8.18 13.34
CA ILE A 42 -5.43 -8.84 14.63
C ILE A 42 -4.09 -9.48 15.03
N ALA A 43 -3.45 -10.18 14.08
CA ALA A 43 -2.14 -10.79 14.22
C ALA A 43 -1.04 -9.74 14.51
N ALA A 44 -1.10 -8.58 13.87
CA ALA A 44 -0.17 -7.47 14.10
C ALA A 44 -0.33 -6.79 15.46
N GLY A 45 -1.35 -7.15 16.24
CA GLY A 45 -1.63 -6.57 17.55
C GLY A 45 -2.58 -5.38 17.51
N CYS A 46 -3.33 -5.17 16.42
CA CYS A 46 -4.38 -4.15 16.37
C CYS A 46 -5.42 -4.37 17.48
N ARG A 47 -5.78 -3.30 18.19
CA ARG A 47 -6.76 -3.32 19.28
C ARG A 47 -7.84 -2.26 19.14
N VAL A 48 -7.77 -1.39 18.14
CA VAL A 48 -8.85 -0.44 17.86
C VAL A 48 -9.13 -0.39 16.37
N PHE A 49 -10.42 -0.50 16.03
CA PHE A 49 -10.93 -0.12 14.72
C PHE A 49 -12.02 0.93 14.91
N ALA A 50 -11.90 2.03 14.18
CA ALA A 50 -12.95 3.01 14.04
C ALA A 50 -13.09 3.41 12.57
N GLY A 51 -14.31 3.41 12.04
CA GLY A 51 -14.55 3.71 10.63
C GLY A 51 -16.03 3.77 10.28
N TYR A 52 -16.30 4.16 9.05
CA TYR A 52 -17.64 4.29 8.49
C TYR A 52 -17.89 3.21 7.41
N PRO A 53 -19.06 2.54 7.39
CA PRO A 53 -19.34 1.51 6.39
C PRO A 53 -19.32 2.05 4.96
N ILE A 54 -18.48 1.47 4.10
CA ILE A 54 -18.40 1.80 2.67
C ILE A 54 -17.95 0.58 1.86
N THR A 55 -18.65 0.25 0.78
CA THR A 55 -18.25 -0.84 -0.13
C THR A 55 -16.95 -0.47 -0.86
N PRO A 56 -15.98 -1.39 -1.04
CA PRO A 56 -15.94 -2.80 -0.60
C PRO A 56 -15.26 -3.02 0.78
N ALA A 57 -15.06 -1.97 1.58
CA ALA A 57 -14.42 -2.08 2.90
C ALA A 57 -15.35 -2.45 4.06
N THR A 58 -16.69 -2.47 3.86
CA THR A 58 -17.68 -2.76 4.91
C THR A 58 -17.42 -4.09 5.62
N ASP A 59 -17.02 -5.13 4.87
CA ASP A 59 -16.77 -6.46 5.45
C ASP A 59 -15.60 -6.43 6.46
N ILE A 60 -14.60 -5.57 6.25
CA ILE A 60 -13.50 -5.37 7.22
C ILE A 60 -14.08 -4.84 8.54
N ALA A 61 -14.97 -3.85 8.47
CA ALA A 61 -15.63 -3.30 9.66
C ALA A 61 -16.49 -4.38 10.36
N GLU A 62 -17.23 -5.18 9.59
CA GLU A 62 -18.02 -6.29 10.15
C GLU A 62 -17.13 -7.33 10.85
N TYR A 63 -16.06 -7.80 10.20
CA TYR A 63 -15.14 -8.75 10.81
C TYR A 63 -14.45 -8.17 12.05
N MET A 64 -14.03 -6.90 12.00
CA MET A 64 -13.43 -6.21 13.14
C MET A 64 -14.40 -6.11 14.34
N SER A 65 -15.68 -5.83 14.08
CA SER A 65 -16.69 -5.79 15.15
C SER A 65 -16.83 -7.13 15.88
N LYS A 66 -16.62 -8.25 15.18
CA LYS A 66 -16.65 -9.61 15.74
C LYS A 66 -15.32 -9.99 16.41
N ARG A 67 -14.19 -9.65 15.77
CA ARG A 67 -12.85 -10.11 16.16
C ARG A 67 -12.22 -9.31 17.28
N LEU A 68 -12.39 -7.99 17.32
CA LEU A 68 -11.73 -7.15 18.32
C LEU A 68 -12.15 -7.50 19.76
N PRO A 69 -13.44 -7.72 20.11
CA PRO A 69 -13.81 -8.13 21.46
C PRO A 69 -13.15 -9.43 21.92
N GLN A 70 -12.85 -10.34 20.99
CA GLN A 70 -12.22 -11.64 21.30
C GLN A 70 -10.74 -11.50 21.68
N VAL A 71 -10.09 -10.42 21.27
CA VAL A 71 -8.68 -10.12 21.57
C VAL A 71 -8.51 -8.92 22.51
N GLY A 72 -9.59 -8.50 23.19
CA GLY A 72 -9.59 -7.38 24.12
C GLY A 72 -9.46 -6.00 23.47
N GLY A 73 -9.84 -5.89 22.19
CA GLY A 73 -9.89 -4.64 21.44
C GLY A 73 -11.28 -4.01 21.39
N TYR A 74 -11.37 -2.87 20.72
CA TYR A 74 -12.54 -2.00 20.64
C TYR A 74 -12.90 -1.70 19.19
N TYR A 75 -14.16 -1.91 18.83
CA TYR A 75 -14.73 -1.51 17.56
C TYR A 75 -15.65 -0.29 17.77
N MET A 76 -15.55 0.69 16.89
CA MET A 76 -16.45 1.84 16.83
C MET A 76 -16.92 2.07 15.40
N GLN A 77 -18.24 2.06 15.19
CA GLN A 77 -18.80 2.61 13.97
C GLN A 77 -18.89 4.12 14.14
N ALA A 78 -18.06 4.85 13.39
CA ALA A 78 -18.06 6.30 13.42
C ALA A 78 -19.23 6.86 12.60
N GLU A 79 -19.53 8.14 12.80
CA GLU A 79 -20.54 8.90 12.06
C GLU A 79 -20.12 9.21 10.62
N ASP A 80 -18.81 9.34 10.37
CA ASP A 80 -18.18 9.53 9.07
C ASP A 80 -16.70 9.06 9.11
N GLU A 81 -16.03 9.09 7.95
CA GLU A 81 -14.64 8.68 7.82
C GLU A 81 -13.64 9.59 8.55
N LEU A 82 -13.94 10.88 8.67
CA LEU A 82 -13.08 11.86 9.35
C LEU A 82 -13.04 11.56 10.87
N ALA A 83 -14.21 11.38 11.48
CA ALA A 83 -14.36 10.98 12.86
C ALA A 83 -13.70 9.62 13.12
N GLY A 84 -13.91 8.64 12.24
CA GLY A 84 -13.29 7.33 12.34
C GLY A 84 -11.76 7.39 12.37
N MET A 85 -11.15 8.18 11.50
CA MET A 85 -9.70 8.34 11.49
C MET A 85 -9.17 9.05 12.73
N HIS A 86 -9.84 10.11 13.20
CA HIS A 86 -9.45 10.80 14.45
C HIS A 86 -9.57 9.89 15.68
N MET A 87 -10.61 9.05 15.76
CA MET A 87 -10.75 8.05 16.82
C MET A 87 -9.57 7.06 16.81
N CYS A 88 -9.16 6.58 15.64
CA CYS A 88 -7.99 5.72 15.50
C CYS A 88 -6.69 6.43 15.91
N ALA A 89 -6.49 7.68 15.51
CA ALA A 89 -5.32 8.45 15.91
C ALA A 89 -5.28 8.69 17.43
N GLY A 90 -6.43 9.00 18.04
CA GLY A 90 -6.58 9.11 19.50
C GLY A 90 -6.27 7.80 20.23
N ALA A 91 -6.74 6.67 19.71
CA ALA A 91 -6.40 5.35 20.25
C ALA A 91 -4.90 5.05 20.15
N SER A 92 -4.25 5.47 19.07
CA SER A 92 -2.79 5.33 18.90
C SER A 92 -2.02 6.17 19.90
N LEU A 93 -2.43 7.41 20.15
CA LEU A 93 -1.90 8.24 21.23
C LEU A 93 -2.18 7.64 22.61
N GLY A 94 -3.25 6.86 22.78
CA GLY A 94 -3.52 6.07 23.99
C GLY A 94 -2.60 4.86 24.18
N GLY A 95 -1.72 4.57 23.21
CA GLY A 95 -0.78 3.45 23.25
C GLY A 95 -1.31 2.16 22.62
N LEU A 96 -2.37 2.19 21.81
CA LEU A 96 -2.90 1.02 21.11
C LEU A 96 -2.55 1.05 19.61
N LYS A 97 -2.32 -0.11 19.01
CA LYS A 97 -2.31 -0.19 17.55
C LYS A 97 -3.73 -0.06 17.02
N ALA A 98 -3.95 0.87 16.10
CA ALA A 98 -5.25 1.18 15.55
C ALA A 98 -5.23 1.12 14.02
N MET A 99 -6.39 0.83 13.43
CA MET A 99 -6.59 0.96 11.99
C MET A 99 -8.00 1.39 11.63
N THR A 100 -8.13 1.95 10.44
CA THR A 100 -9.41 2.17 9.78
C THR A 100 -9.40 1.56 8.38
N ALA A 101 -10.57 1.43 7.77
CA ALA A 101 -10.74 0.95 6.41
C ALA A 101 -11.79 1.78 5.69
N THR A 102 -11.57 2.05 4.41
CA THR A 102 -12.43 2.90 3.58
C THR A 102 -12.28 2.56 2.08
N SER A 103 -12.88 3.39 1.22
CA SER A 103 -12.70 3.41 -0.23
C SER A 103 -12.53 4.86 -0.69
N GLY A 104 -12.25 5.11 -1.98
CA GLY A 104 -11.90 6.43 -2.53
C GLY A 104 -12.66 7.65 -1.98
N PRO A 105 -14.01 7.65 -1.87
CA PRO A 105 -14.75 8.77 -1.28
C PRO A 105 -14.37 9.07 0.16
N GLY A 106 -14.31 8.04 1.00
CA GLY A 106 -13.98 8.17 2.40
C GLY A 106 -12.49 8.44 2.63
N PHE A 107 -11.61 7.89 1.78
CA PHE A 107 -10.19 8.22 1.78
C PHE A 107 -9.95 9.73 1.59
N THR A 108 -10.74 10.36 0.70
CA THR A 108 -10.68 11.82 0.50
C THR A 108 -11.08 12.59 1.76
N LEU A 109 -12.12 12.15 2.48
CA LEU A 109 -12.57 12.78 3.73
C LEU A 109 -11.55 12.62 4.86
N MET A 110 -10.77 11.53 4.85
CA MET A 110 -9.75 11.25 5.85
C MET A 110 -8.52 12.17 5.77
N HIS A 111 -8.25 12.84 4.64
CA HIS A 111 -6.98 13.53 4.42
C HIS A 111 -6.59 14.59 5.46
N ASP A 112 -7.56 15.27 6.08
CA ASP A 112 -7.27 16.23 7.15
C ASP A 112 -6.70 15.52 8.40
N ALA A 113 -7.42 14.50 8.88
CA ALA A 113 -6.94 13.63 9.97
C ALA A 113 -5.65 12.87 9.60
N TYR A 114 -5.48 12.54 8.32
CA TYR A 114 -4.28 11.88 7.79
C TYR A 114 -3.05 12.77 7.90
N GLY A 115 -3.15 14.01 7.41
CA GLY A 115 -2.11 15.03 7.55
C GLY A 115 -1.76 15.28 9.01
N TRP A 116 -2.78 15.42 9.86
CA TRP A 116 -2.59 15.61 11.31
C TRP A 116 -1.83 14.44 11.96
N ALA A 117 -2.18 13.20 11.62
CA ALA A 117 -1.52 12.01 12.14
C ALA A 117 -0.05 11.88 11.67
N ILE A 118 0.25 12.20 10.41
CA ILE A 118 1.65 12.25 9.92
C ILE A 118 2.44 13.32 10.67
N THR A 119 1.90 14.54 10.74
CA THR A 119 2.57 15.69 11.38
C THR A 119 2.94 15.39 12.82
N ASN A 120 2.05 14.73 13.57
CA ASN A 120 2.28 14.32 14.96
C ASN A 120 2.94 12.95 15.12
N GLU A 121 3.45 12.38 14.02
CA GLU A 121 4.13 11.08 14.00
C GLU A 121 3.34 9.98 14.73
N ILE A 122 2.03 9.91 14.46
CA ILE A 122 1.08 8.97 15.06
C ILE A 122 1.02 7.71 14.18
N PRO A 123 1.47 6.54 14.66
CA PRO A 123 1.44 5.30 13.89
C PRO A 123 0.04 4.70 13.83
N LEU A 124 -0.49 4.47 12.62
CA LEU A 124 -1.72 3.71 12.38
C LEU A 124 -1.77 3.20 10.94
N VAL A 125 -2.65 2.25 10.66
CA VAL A 125 -2.84 1.68 9.32
C VAL A 125 -4.17 2.12 8.73
N VAL A 126 -4.16 2.53 7.47
CA VAL A 126 -5.37 2.85 6.70
C VAL A 126 -5.47 1.86 5.55
N VAL A 127 -6.58 1.13 5.46
CA VAL A 127 -6.89 0.34 4.27
C VAL A 127 -7.77 1.18 3.35
N ASP A 128 -7.31 1.43 2.13
CA ASP A 128 -8.14 1.97 1.06
C ASP A 128 -8.41 0.84 0.06
N ALA A 129 -9.67 0.39 0.04
CA ALA A 129 -10.15 -0.61 -0.90
C ALA A 129 -10.74 0.10 -2.13
N MET A 130 -9.87 0.34 -3.10
CA MET A 130 -10.18 1.11 -4.30
C MET A 130 -11.26 0.45 -5.14
N ARG A 131 -12.14 1.28 -5.68
CA ARG A 131 -13.20 0.91 -6.63
C ARG A 131 -13.25 1.96 -7.74
N VAL A 132 -14.07 1.75 -8.76
CA VAL A 132 -14.23 2.73 -9.84
C VAL A 132 -14.71 4.07 -9.28
N GLY A 133 -13.97 5.14 -9.58
CA GLY A 133 -14.38 6.54 -9.42
C GLY A 133 -14.67 7.22 -10.78
N PRO A 134 -14.76 8.57 -10.82
CA PRO A 134 -14.64 9.49 -9.69
C PRO A 134 -15.88 9.52 -8.79
N ILE A 135 -15.73 10.06 -7.58
CA ILE A 135 -16.79 10.17 -6.57
C ILE A 135 -17.37 8.78 -6.26
N SER A 136 -18.67 8.57 -6.48
CA SER A 136 -19.30 7.28 -6.22
C SER A 136 -18.88 6.21 -7.21
N GLY A 137 -18.52 6.63 -8.44
CA GLY A 137 -18.33 5.78 -9.61
C GLY A 137 -19.30 4.61 -9.66
N ILE A 138 -18.77 3.39 -9.75
CA ILE A 138 -19.55 2.15 -9.73
C ILE A 138 -19.08 1.33 -8.52
N THR A 139 -19.96 1.16 -7.54
CA THR A 139 -19.62 0.53 -6.26
C THR A 139 -19.22 -0.95 -6.36
N GLY A 140 -19.66 -1.64 -7.41
CA GLY A 140 -19.38 -3.05 -7.68
C GLY A 140 -18.32 -3.30 -8.74
N ALA A 141 -17.56 -2.28 -9.15
CA ALA A 141 -16.54 -2.41 -10.17
C ALA A 141 -15.17 -1.98 -9.62
N PRO A 142 -14.09 -2.74 -9.92
CA PRO A 142 -12.76 -2.45 -9.42
C PRO A 142 -12.11 -1.26 -10.13
N GLY A 143 -11.33 -0.48 -9.39
CA GLY A 143 -10.57 0.65 -9.89
C GLY A 143 -9.24 0.79 -9.15
N GLN A 144 -8.30 1.52 -9.76
CA GLN A 144 -6.99 1.83 -9.19
C GLN A 144 -6.67 3.32 -9.40
N GLY A 145 -7.54 4.21 -8.91
CA GLY A 145 -7.50 5.65 -9.16
C GLY A 145 -6.83 6.47 -8.06
N GLU A 146 -6.40 5.83 -6.97
CA GLU A 146 -5.92 6.51 -5.77
C GLU A 146 -4.39 6.49 -5.64
N PHE A 147 -3.66 6.08 -6.69
CA PHE A 147 -2.19 5.97 -6.67
C PHE A 147 -1.52 7.29 -6.27
N TYR A 148 -1.90 8.42 -6.88
CA TYR A 148 -1.32 9.72 -6.55
C TYR A 148 -1.87 10.31 -5.26
N VAL A 149 -3.16 10.12 -4.98
CA VAL A 149 -3.76 10.71 -3.79
C VAL A 149 -3.23 10.05 -2.51
N ALA A 150 -2.84 8.77 -2.58
CA ALA A 150 -2.11 8.08 -1.51
C ALA A 150 -0.68 8.63 -1.28
N ARG A 151 -0.11 9.37 -2.23
CA ARG A 151 1.16 10.10 -2.06
C ARG A 151 0.98 11.51 -1.51
N TYR A 152 -0.07 12.18 -1.98
CA TYR A 152 -0.35 13.58 -1.69
C TYR A 152 -1.62 13.71 -0.83
N CYS A 153 -1.67 12.93 0.24
CA CYS A 153 -2.84 12.74 1.11
C CYS A 153 -3.06 13.88 2.14
N SER A 154 -2.42 15.05 1.95
CA SER A 154 -2.61 16.23 2.78
C SER A 154 -2.18 17.50 2.03
N HIS A 155 -2.76 18.64 2.43
CA HIS A 155 -2.36 19.96 1.94
C HIS A 155 -0.96 20.34 2.46
N GLY A 156 -0.30 21.31 1.80
CA GLY A 156 0.99 21.86 2.23
C GLY A 156 2.23 21.01 1.91
N GLY A 157 2.07 19.73 1.50
CA GLY A 157 3.19 18.87 1.10
C GLY A 157 4.15 18.57 2.25
N ASN A 158 5.46 18.55 1.98
CA ASN A 158 6.52 18.42 3.00
C ASN A 158 6.50 17.11 3.82
N ILE A 159 5.94 16.06 3.23
CA ILE A 159 5.85 14.72 3.81
C ILE A 159 6.20 13.67 2.75
N GLU A 160 6.64 12.51 3.21
CA GLU A 160 6.75 11.30 2.42
C GLU A 160 5.77 10.26 2.99
N THR A 161 5.21 9.39 2.16
CA THR A 161 4.23 8.39 2.58
C THR A 161 4.71 6.97 2.31
N ILE A 162 4.16 6.02 3.05
CA ILE A 162 4.40 4.58 2.85
C ILE A 162 3.09 3.97 2.35
N VAL A 163 3.13 3.38 1.16
CA VAL A 163 1.95 2.77 0.54
C VAL A 163 2.30 1.38 0.02
N LEU A 164 1.57 0.37 0.48
CA LEU A 164 1.72 -1.02 0.07
C LEU A 164 0.48 -1.50 -0.68
N SER A 165 0.63 -2.37 -1.68
CA SER A 165 -0.49 -2.88 -2.48
C SER A 165 -0.42 -4.40 -2.67
N PRO A 166 -1.34 -5.17 -2.04
CA PRO A 166 -1.40 -6.63 -2.19
C PRO A 166 -1.97 -7.02 -3.55
N ASN A 167 -1.58 -8.20 -4.08
CA ASN A 167 -2.23 -8.79 -5.27
C ASN A 167 -2.94 -10.13 -5.01
N SER A 168 -3.04 -10.56 -3.75
CA SER A 168 -3.70 -11.82 -3.38
C SER A 168 -4.23 -11.76 -1.95
N VAL A 169 -5.14 -12.66 -1.60
CA VAL A 169 -5.69 -12.79 -0.25
C VAL A 169 -4.58 -13.13 0.74
N GLN A 170 -3.67 -14.03 0.37
CA GLN A 170 -2.54 -14.39 1.22
C GLN A 170 -1.57 -13.22 1.45
N GLU A 171 -1.28 -12.44 0.42
CA GLU A 171 -0.44 -11.24 0.56
C GLU A 171 -1.11 -10.20 1.45
N SER A 172 -2.43 -9.99 1.34
CA SER A 172 -3.17 -9.04 2.18
C SER A 172 -2.97 -9.28 3.68
N PHE A 173 -2.98 -10.54 4.13
CA PHE A 173 -2.67 -10.87 5.53
C PHE A 173 -1.28 -10.39 5.95
N TRP A 174 -0.26 -10.76 5.18
CA TRP A 174 1.13 -10.49 5.52
C TRP A 174 1.52 -9.02 5.37
N LEU A 175 1.06 -8.37 4.30
CA LEU A 175 1.25 -6.94 4.08
C LEU A 175 0.56 -6.10 5.13
N THR A 176 -0.52 -6.59 5.75
CA THR A 176 -1.12 -5.91 6.89
C THR A 176 -0.21 -5.93 8.11
N ILE A 177 0.40 -7.08 8.41
CA ILE A 177 1.40 -7.18 9.49
C ILE A 177 2.58 -6.24 9.21
N ASP A 178 3.08 -6.25 7.98
CA ASP A 178 4.19 -5.40 7.55
C ASP A 178 3.83 -3.90 7.62
N ALA A 179 2.61 -3.52 7.23
CA ALA A 179 2.11 -2.16 7.35
C ALA A 179 2.11 -1.67 8.80
N PHE A 180 1.66 -2.49 9.75
CA PHE A 180 1.74 -2.13 11.17
C PHE A 180 3.19 -2.04 11.65
N ASN A 181 4.07 -2.93 11.21
CA ASN A 181 5.49 -2.87 11.55
C ASN A 181 6.12 -1.56 11.05
N LEU A 182 5.90 -1.20 9.79
CA LEU A 182 6.37 0.05 9.22
C LEU A 182 5.76 1.26 9.94
N ALA A 183 4.47 1.23 10.26
CA ALA A 183 3.82 2.32 10.98
C ALA A 183 4.52 2.58 12.33
N GLU A 184 4.77 1.52 13.12
CA GLU A 184 5.47 1.62 14.41
C GLU A 184 6.90 2.13 14.26
N ARG A 185 7.67 1.59 13.31
CA ARG A 185 9.10 1.90 13.15
C ARG A 185 9.34 3.30 12.60
N PHE A 186 8.51 3.74 11.65
CA PHE A 186 8.62 5.05 11.02
C PHE A 186 7.76 6.12 11.70
N ARG A 187 6.98 5.76 12.73
CA ARG A 187 6.03 6.65 13.42
C ARG A 187 5.16 7.42 12.42
N THR A 188 4.45 6.72 11.56
CA THR A 188 3.65 7.33 10.49
C THR A 188 2.42 6.51 10.17
N VAL A 189 1.49 7.13 9.44
CA VAL A 189 0.39 6.41 8.81
C VAL A 189 0.93 5.58 7.63
N VAL A 190 0.50 4.33 7.53
CA VAL A 190 0.80 3.45 6.39
C VAL A 190 -0.50 3.09 5.69
N THR A 191 -0.56 3.32 4.37
CA THR A 191 -1.73 2.92 3.57
C THR A 191 -1.52 1.54 2.96
N ILE A 192 -2.51 0.67 3.11
CA ILE A 192 -2.67 -0.53 2.29
C ILE A 192 -3.67 -0.18 1.20
N LEU A 193 -3.15 -0.02 -0.01
CA LEU A 193 -3.90 0.33 -1.21
C LEU A 193 -4.28 -0.95 -1.96
N THR A 194 -5.40 -1.54 -1.56
CA THR A 194 -5.98 -2.73 -2.21
C THR A 194 -7.02 -2.29 -3.23
N ASP A 195 -7.38 -3.17 -4.17
CA ASP A 195 -8.52 -2.94 -5.06
C ASP A 195 -9.65 -3.92 -4.78
N GLN A 196 -10.83 -3.62 -5.30
CA GLN A 196 -12.04 -4.41 -5.10
C GLN A 196 -11.88 -5.88 -5.53
N VAL A 197 -11.05 -6.16 -6.55
CA VAL A 197 -10.83 -7.56 -6.97
C VAL A 197 -10.16 -8.32 -5.84
N ILE A 198 -9.11 -7.76 -5.22
CA ILE A 198 -8.42 -8.42 -4.12
C ILE A 198 -9.28 -8.46 -2.85
N SER A 199 -10.01 -7.40 -2.54
CA SER A 199 -10.84 -7.37 -1.32
C SER A 199 -11.95 -8.40 -1.37
N ASP A 200 -12.63 -8.53 -2.52
CA ASP A 200 -13.86 -9.33 -2.65
C ASP A 200 -13.57 -10.77 -3.11
N MET A 201 -12.40 -11.06 -3.70
CA MET A 201 -12.07 -12.41 -4.17
C MET A 201 -11.81 -13.38 -3.02
N PHE A 202 -12.18 -14.64 -3.24
CA PHE A 202 -11.89 -15.75 -2.34
C PHE A 202 -10.72 -16.57 -2.85
N GLU A 203 -9.76 -16.85 -1.96
CA GLU A 203 -8.63 -17.74 -2.22
C GLU A 203 -8.33 -18.61 -1.01
N ASP A 204 -7.45 -19.60 -1.19
CA ASP A 204 -6.85 -20.30 -0.06
C ASP A 204 -6.03 -19.31 0.78
N LEU A 205 -6.39 -19.18 2.04
CA LEU A 205 -5.69 -18.38 3.04
C LEU A 205 -5.09 -19.31 4.10
N PHE A 206 -3.77 -19.24 4.27
CA PHE A 206 -3.03 -19.98 5.28
C PHE A 206 -2.66 -19.03 6.43
N LEU A 207 -3.11 -19.39 7.63
CA LEU A 207 -2.87 -18.62 8.85
C LEU A 207 -2.12 -19.48 9.88
N PRO A 208 -1.25 -18.89 10.71
CA PRO A 208 -0.76 -19.56 11.91
C PRO A 208 -1.91 -20.09 12.78
N GLN A 209 -1.65 -21.17 13.53
CA GLN A 209 -2.64 -21.69 14.49
C GLN A 209 -2.81 -20.73 15.67
N ASP A 210 -1.70 -20.18 16.16
CA ASP A 210 -1.65 -19.13 17.17
C ASP A 210 -0.81 -17.96 16.66
N TYR A 211 -1.34 -16.74 16.77
CA TYR A 211 -0.61 -15.52 16.40
C TYR A 211 0.53 -15.20 17.38
N ALA A 212 0.58 -15.80 18.57
CA ALA A 212 1.74 -15.70 19.46
C ALA A 212 3.03 -16.24 18.80
N GLU A 213 2.92 -17.17 17.84
CA GLU A 213 4.06 -17.71 17.07
C GLU A 213 4.74 -16.64 16.19
N LEU A 214 4.06 -15.51 15.95
CA LEU A 214 4.57 -14.39 15.17
C LEU A 214 5.46 -13.43 15.97
N GLY A 215 5.84 -13.76 17.22
CA GLY A 215 6.56 -12.88 18.14
C GLY A 215 7.92 -12.35 17.67
N GLY A 216 8.52 -12.92 16.61
CA GLY A 216 9.73 -12.40 15.95
C GLY A 216 9.48 -11.60 14.66
N ILE A 217 8.25 -11.58 14.18
CA ILE A 217 7.83 -10.86 12.98
C ILE A 217 7.12 -9.55 13.35
N VAL A 218 6.27 -9.58 14.38
CA VAL A 218 5.45 -8.44 14.78
C VAL A 218 6.25 -7.50 15.69
N VAL A 219 6.39 -6.24 15.27
CA VAL A 219 6.99 -5.17 16.08
C VAL A 219 6.02 -4.80 17.20
N PRO A 220 6.37 -4.96 18.49
CA PRO A 220 5.48 -4.58 19.58
C PRO A 220 5.35 -3.05 19.68
N ARG A 221 4.19 -2.57 20.13
CA ARG A 221 4.01 -1.13 20.44
C ARG A 221 4.95 -0.74 21.59
N ARG A 222 5.81 0.24 21.33
CA ARG A 222 6.68 0.89 22.32
C ARG A 222 6.11 2.25 22.68
N HIS A 223 6.49 2.78 23.84
CA HIS A 223 5.99 4.07 24.34
C HIS A 223 7.15 5.03 24.61
N ASN A 224 7.09 6.22 24.03
CA ASN A 224 7.92 7.34 24.44
C ASN A 224 7.26 8.03 25.63
N LEU A 225 7.94 8.01 26.78
CA LEU A 225 7.45 8.58 28.04
C LEU A 225 8.19 9.85 28.47
N THR A 226 9.19 10.28 27.69
CA THR A 226 10.14 11.32 28.10
C THR A 226 10.26 12.41 27.05
N MET A 227 10.40 13.66 27.50
CA MET A 227 10.76 14.79 26.63
C MET A 227 12.26 14.79 26.30
N PRO A 228 12.67 15.26 25.11
CA PRO A 228 11.81 15.70 24.00
C PRO A 228 11.07 14.54 23.29
N PHE A 229 9.91 14.83 22.72
CA PHE A 229 8.99 13.83 22.13
C PHE A 229 9.19 13.62 20.63
N TYR A 230 9.52 14.69 19.91
CA TYR A 230 9.68 14.70 18.47
C TYR A 230 11.16 14.81 18.13
N PRO A 231 11.75 13.82 17.44
CA PRO A 231 13.15 13.85 17.02
C PRO A 231 13.29 14.74 15.77
N LEU A 232 13.05 16.04 15.91
CA LEU A 232 13.11 16.99 14.80
C LEU A 232 14.54 17.04 14.21
N ASN A 233 14.65 17.41 12.94
CA ASN A 233 15.93 17.47 12.22
C ASN A 233 16.75 16.16 12.24
N SER A 234 16.06 15.02 12.39
CA SER A 234 16.66 13.69 12.41
C SER A 234 15.89 12.76 11.47
N ASP A 235 16.60 11.82 10.84
CA ASP A 235 16.02 10.74 10.05
C ASP A 235 15.93 9.42 10.85
N ALA A 236 16.19 9.46 12.17
CA ALA A 236 16.20 8.27 13.02
C ALA A 236 14.83 7.55 13.01
N ILE A 237 14.84 6.29 12.62
CA ILE A 237 13.69 5.38 12.76
C ILE A 237 13.79 4.64 14.09
N ASP A 238 12.79 3.81 14.40
CA ASP A 238 12.76 3.01 15.62
C ASP A 238 12.77 3.83 16.92
N VAL A 239 12.38 5.11 16.82
CA VAL A 239 12.03 5.96 17.95
C VAL A 239 10.63 5.55 18.42
N PRO A 240 10.41 5.26 19.72
CA PRO A 240 9.08 4.91 20.21
C PRO A 240 8.03 6.01 19.92
N PRO A 241 6.79 5.62 19.57
CA PRO A 241 5.68 6.55 19.43
C PRO A 241 5.32 7.28 20.72
N ASN A 242 4.86 8.53 20.59
CA ASN A 242 4.36 9.34 21.70
C ASN A 242 3.07 8.75 22.27
N ILE A 243 2.89 8.87 23.59
CA ILE A 243 1.64 8.50 24.25
C ILE A 243 1.12 9.60 25.19
N VAL A 244 -0.20 9.72 25.25
CA VAL A 244 -0.95 10.65 26.10
C VAL A 244 -1.50 9.91 27.32
N GLY A 245 -1.71 10.62 28.43
CA GLY A 245 -2.43 10.08 29.60
C GLY A 245 -1.60 9.20 30.54
N LYS A 246 -0.27 9.14 30.36
CA LYS A 246 0.67 8.44 31.27
C LYS A 246 1.62 9.40 32.00
N GLY A 247 1.16 10.63 32.26
CA GLY A 247 1.98 11.66 32.92
C GLY A 247 3.16 12.14 32.08
N THR A 248 3.14 11.87 30.77
CA THR A 248 4.19 12.26 29.82
C THR A 248 4.22 13.79 29.64
N GLY A 249 3.05 14.42 29.56
CA GLY A 249 2.94 15.84 29.23
C GLY A 249 3.09 16.11 27.73
N VAL A 250 2.96 15.08 26.88
CA VAL A 250 3.04 15.25 25.42
C VAL A 250 1.92 16.14 24.90
N CYS A 251 2.29 17.07 24.03
CA CYS A 251 1.40 17.89 23.25
C CYS A 251 1.38 17.39 21.79
N VAL A 252 0.18 17.39 21.21
CA VAL A 252 -0.05 17.14 19.78
C VAL A 252 -0.61 18.43 19.19
N SER A 253 -0.08 18.81 18.04
CA SER A 253 -0.28 20.13 17.44
C SER A 253 -0.94 20.01 16.07
N ALA A 254 -1.77 20.98 15.71
CA ALA A 254 -2.24 21.16 14.34
C ALA A 254 -1.26 22.02 13.49
N TYR A 255 -0.16 22.47 14.10
CA TYR A 255 0.81 23.40 13.55
C TYR A 255 2.22 22.77 13.55
N THR A 256 3.18 23.55 13.05
CA THR A 256 4.58 23.33 13.35
C THR A 256 4.80 23.34 14.85
N HIS A 257 5.60 22.39 15.36
CA HIS A 257 5.84 22.26 16.79
C HIS A 257 7.32 22.14 17.16
N THR A 258 7.63 22.48 18.41
CA THR A 258 8.94 22.23 19.03
C THR A 258 9.14 20.73 19.30
N GLU A 259 10.34 20.33 19.73
CA GLU A 259 10.61 18.92 20.07
C GLU A 259 9.75 18.42 21.25
N GLU A 260 9.27 19.33 22.11
CA GLU A 260 8.33 19.07 23.20
C GLU A 260 6.86 19.02 22.75
N GLY A 261 6.56 19.44 21.51
CA GLY A 261 5.21 19.42 20.95
C GLY A 261 4.40 20.72 21.10
N TYR A 262 5.03 21.83 21.48
CA TYR A 262 4.36 23.13 21.56
C TYR A 262 4.30 23.82 20.20
N ASP A 263 3.18 24.46 19.90
CA ASP A 263 3.00 25.25 18.68
C ASP A 263 4.08 26.35 18.56
N ILE A 264 4.66 26.50 17.38
CA ILE A 264 5.68 27.51 17.13
C ILE A 264 5.61 28.03 15.68
N GLU A 265 5.69 29.35 15.52
CA GLU A 265 5.78 30.01 14.22
C GLU A 265 7.23 30.41 13.91
N ALA A 266 8.13 29.42 13.80
CA ALA A 266 9.53 29.62 13.47
C ALA A 266 9.94 28.79 12.24
N MET A 267 10.67 29.41 11.31
CA MET A 267 11.05 28.74 10.06
C MET A 267 12.05 27.60 10.30
N GLU A 268 12.95 27.77 11.27
CA GLU A 268 13.92 26.74 11.66
C GLU A 268 13.22 25.48 12.18
N ALA A 269 12.15 25.66 12.97
CA ALA A 269 11.32 24.54 13.45
C ALA A 269 10.60 23.86 12.27
N GLN A 270 10.04 24.64 11.34
CA GLN A 270 9.38 24.09 10.15
C GLN A 270 10.35 23.31 9.25
N TRP A 271 11.58 23.79 9.07
CA TRP A 271 12.61 23.09 8.31
C TRP A 271 13.01 21.79 8.99
N ALA A 272 13.22 21.81 10.31
CA ALA A 272 13.58 20.65 11.11
C ALA A 272 12.49 19.56 11.05
N GLN A 273 11.22 19.95 11.18
CA GLN A 273 10.08 19.05 11.10
C GLN A 273 9.90 18.49 9.68
N THR A 274 10.00 19.34 8.65
CA THR A 274 9.93 18.91 7.25
C THR A 274 11.04 17.92 6.92
N TYR A 275 12.28 18.21 7.35
CA TYR A 275 13.40 17.29 7.18
C TYR A 275 13.07 15.93 7.79
N ARG A 276 12.54 15.91 9.02
CA ARG A 276 12.13 14.70 9.73
C ARG A 276 11.06 13.91 8.97
N LEU A 277 9.94 14.55 8.63
CA LEU A 277 8.79 13.88 8.00
C LEU A 277 9.11 13.32 6.61
N VAL A 278 10.04 13.94 5.90
CA VAL A 278 10.47 13.50 4.56
C VAL A 278 11.59 12.44 4.66
N ASN A 279 12.67 12.75 5.38
CA ASN A 279 13.91 11.97 5.27
C ASN A 279 13.92 10.72 6.13
N LYS A 280 13.06 10.62 7.16
CA LYS A 280 12.86 9.35 7.88
C LYS A 280 12.39 8.22 6.98
N ILE A 281 11.71 8.54 5.88
CA ILE A 281 11.28 7.57 4.86
C ILE A 281 12.29 7.51 3.71
N ARG A 282 12.71 8.65 3.17
CA ARG A 282 13.60 8.67 1.99
C ARG A 282 14.96 8.01 2.23
N HIS A 283 15.56 8.23 3.39
CA HIS A 283 16.88 7.68 3.71
C HIS A 283 16.84 6.19 4.07
N HIS A 284 15.66 5.67 4.40
CA HIS A 284 15.44 4.27 4.80
C HIS A 284 14.56 3.54 3.78
N ARG A 285 14.57 4.00 2.52
CA ARG A 285 13.76 3.46 1.42
C ARG A 285 13.97 1.96 1.23
N GLU A 286 15.19 1.47 1.43
CA GLU A 286 15.59 0.06 1.35
C GLU A 286 14.73 -0.86 2.24
N GLU A 287 14.24 -0.36 3.40
CA GLU A 287 13.37 -1.11 4.32
C GLU A 287 11.90 -1.16 3.86
N ILE A 288 11.55 -0.33 2.89
CA ILE A 288 10.19 -0.16 2.38
C ILE A 288 10.04 -0.76 0.98
N LEU A 289 11.11 -0.77 0.17
CA LEU A 289 11.04 -1.20 -1.21
C LEU A 289 10.75 -2.68 -1.35
N ARG A 290 9.66 -2.96 -2.07
CA ARG A 290 9.19 -4.31 -2.32
C ARG A 290 8.61 -4.41 -3.72
N TYR A 291 9.06 -5.42 -4.45
CA TYR A 291 8.65 -5.66 -5.83
C TYR A 291 8.79 -7.13 -6.19
N GLU A 292 8.12 -7.51 -7.26
CA GLU A 292 8.28 -8.80 -7.92
C GLU A 292 8.77 -8.57 -9.35
N ALA A 293 9.74 -9.35 -9.78
CA ALA A 293 10.36 -9.28 -11.09
C ALA A 293 10.40 -10.68 -11.71
N VAL A 294 10.02 -10.78 -12.98
CA VAL A 294 10.00 -12.05 -13.72
C VAL A 294 10.60 -11.82 -15.11
N GLY A 295 11.68 -12.54 -15.43
CA GLY A 295 12.33 -12.51 -16.75
C GLY A 295 12.84 -11.14 -17.19
N LEU A 296 13.46 -10.37 -16.29
CA LEU A 296 13.99 -9.04 -16.60
C LEU A 296 15.36 -9.07 -17.29
N GLU A 297 16.08 -10.19 -17.19
CA GLU A 297 17.47 -10.36 -17.61
C GLU A 297 17.62 -10.22 -19.13
N ASP A 298 16.67 -10.76 -19.90
CA ASP A 298 16.67 -10.74 -21.37
C ASP A 298 15.57 -9.84 -21.97
N ALA A 299 14.80 -9.13 -21.12
CA ALA A 299 13.62 -8.39 -21.54
C ALA A 299 13.95 -7.20 -22.46
N GLU A 300 13.27 -7.13 -23.61
CA GLU A 300 13.23 -5.97 -24.51
C GLU A 300 11.99 -5.09 -24.27
N VAL A 301 10.93 -5.69 -23.69
CA VAL A 301 9.73 -5.01 -23.22
C VAL A 301 9.39 -5.49 -21.81
N ILE A 302 9.10 -4.59 -20.87
CA ILE A 302 8.78 -4.89 -19.48
C ILE A 302 7.36 -4.43 -19.20
N ALA A 303 6.47 -5.35 -18.83
CA ALA A 303 5.14 -5.01 -18.35
C ALA A 303 5.20 -4.57 -16.88
N VAL A 304 4.55 -3.46 -16.54
CA VAL A 304 4.56 -2.86 -15.19
C VAL A 304 3.12 -2.76 -14.69
N ALA A 305 2.86 -3.24 -13.48
CA ALA A 305 1.54 -3.16 -12.85
C ALA A 305 1.63 -3.25 -11.32
N TYR A 306 0.52 -3.05 -10.62
CA TYR A 306 0.38 -3.31 -9.18
C TYR A 306 -1.02 -3.85 -8.85
N GLY A 307 -1.26 -4.27 -7.61
CA GLY A 307 -2.55 -4.79 -7.17
C GLY A 307 -3.04 -5.98 -8.01
N ALA A 308 -4.35 -6.15 -8.15
CA ALA A 308 -4.94 -7.26 -8.92
C ALA A 308 -4.55 -7.27 -10.40
N ALA A 309 -4.40 -6.10 -11.03
CA ALA A 309 -4.02 -5.99 -12.44
C ALA A 309 -2.72 -6.75 -12.74
N SER A 310 -1.80 -6.76 -11.78
CA SER A 310 -0.52 -7.45 -11.89
C SER A 310 -0.64 -8.95 -12.16
N ARG A 311 -1.71 -9.62 -11.72
CA ARG A 311 -1.91 -11.07 -11.91
C ARG A 311 -2.16 -11.43 -13.36
N THR A 312 -3.08 -10.70 -14.02
CA THR A 312 -3.36 -10.90 -15.44
C THR A 312 -2.17 -10.49 -16.28
N VAL A 313 -1.50 -9.41 -15.90
CA VAL A 313 -0.30 -8.91 -16.59
C VAL A 313 0.84 -9.93 -16.55
N LYS A 314 1.12 -10.53 -15.38
CA LYS A 314 2.11 -11.63 -15.24
C LYS A 314 1.79 -12.77 -16.20
N THR A 315 0.53 -13.19 -16.26
CA THR A 315 0.08 -14.27 -17.15
C THR A 315 0.22 -13.88 -18.63
N GLY A 316 -0.11 -12.64 -18.98
CA GLY A 316 0.09 -12.07 -20.33
C GLY A 316 1.56 -12.03 -20.75
N VAL A 317 2.47 -11.71 -19.83
CA VAL A 317 3.92 -11.76 -20.07
C VAL A 317 4.38 -13.19 -20.36
N LEU A 318 3.96 -14.17 -19.56
CA LEU A 318 4.31 -15.58 -19.80
C LEU A 318 3.79 -16.05 -21.17
N GLU A 319 2.59 -15.64 -21.56
CA GLU A 319 2.02 -15.96 -22.87
C GLU A 319 2.78 -15.26 -24.02
N ALA A 320 3.13 -13.99 -23.88
CA ALA A 320 3.95 -13.27 -24.87
C ALA A 320 5.33 -13.94 -25.05
N ARG A 321 5.94 -14.41 -23.96
CA ARG A 321 7.20 -15.18 -24.01
C ARG A 321 7.06 -16.49 -24.78
N ARG A 322 5.96 -17.23 -24.61
CA ARG A 322 5.68 -18.44 -25.43
C ARG A 322 5.59 -18.14 -26.92
N ARG A 323 5.21 -16.91 -27.29
CA ARG A 323 5.15 -16.42 -28.68
C ARG A 323 6.48 -15.81 -29.17
N GLY A 324 7.56 -15.96 -28.40
CA GLY A 324 8.90 -15.51 -28.77
C GLY A 324 9.17 -14.03 -28.47
N VAL A 325 8.30 -13.33 -27.73
CA VAL A 325 8.59 -11.97 -27.25
C VAL A 325 9.49 -12.06 -26.02
N LYS A 326 10.61 -11.33 -26.01
CA LYS A 326 11.42 -11.16 -24.79
C LYS A 326 10.76 -10.19 -23.83
N ALA A 327 9.64 -10.62 -23.24
CA ALA A 327 8.86 -9.84 -22.30
C ALA A 327 9.33 -10.11 -20.86
N GLY A 328 9.50 -9.05 -20.09
CA GLY A 328 9.68 -9.08 -18.63
C GLY A 328 8.44 -8.59 -17.92
N PHE A 329 8.35 -8.85 -16.62
CA PHE A 329 7.28 -8.37 -15.75
C PHE A 329 7.88 -7.75 -14.50
N LEU A 330 7.35 -6.59 -14.11
CA LEU A 330 7.69 -5.87 -12.90
C LEU A 330 6.40 -5.49 -12.17
N ARG A 331 6.20 -6.02 -10.97
CA ARG A 331 5.11 -5.61 -10.09
C ARG A 331 5.66 -4.79 -8.94
N LEU A 332 5.09 -3.60 -8.75
CA LEU A 332 5.32 -2.81 -7.55
C LEU A 332 4.43 -3.33 -6.42
N ILE A 333 5.04 -3.56 -5.25
CA ILE A 333 4.32 -3.94 -4.03
C ILE A 333 4.33 -2.79 -3.03
N SER A 334 5.47 -2.12 -2.87
CA SER A 334 5.52 -0.76 -2.34
C SER A 334 5.33 0.23 -3.48
N LEU A 335 4.31 1.07 -3.39
CA LEU A 335 4.04 2.12 -4.38
C LEU A 335 4.74 3.43 -4.03
N TRP A 336 4.78 3.75 -2.74
CA TRP A 336 5.44 4.92 -2.20
C TRP A 336 6.29 4.55 -0.99
N PRO A 337 7.51 5.10 -0.86
CA PRO A 337 8.24 5.90 -1.86
C PRO A 337 8.47 5.15 -3.17
N PHE A 338 8.41 5.86 -4.31
CA PHE A 338 8.50 5.25 -5.64
C PHE A 338 9.90 4.66 -5.89
N ALA A 339 9.93 3.52 -6.58
CA ALA A 339 11.15 2.75 -6.82
C ALA A 339 11.82 3.15 -8.16
N ASP A 340 12.29 4.39 -8.24
CA ASP A 340 12.95 4.96 -9.43
C ASP A 340 14.06 4.05 -9.99
N GLU A 341 14.82 3.39 -9.12
CA GLU A 341 15.93 2.50 -9.47
C GLU A 341 15.54 1.29 -10.32
N LEU A 342 14.26 0.91 -10.36
CA LEU A 342 13.77 -0.22 -11.15
C LEU A 342 13.58 0.11 -12.64
N PHE A 343 13.58 1.39 -13.00
CA PHE A 343 13.23 1.86 -14.36
C PHE A 343 14.43 2.36 -15.18
N GLY A 344 15.66 2.16 -14.69
CA GLY A 344 16.90 2.56 -15.38
C GLY A 344 17.33 1.65 -16.54
N ARG A 345 16.63 0.54 -16.81
CA ARG A 345 17.00 -0.42 -17.88
C ARG A 345 16.67 0.14 -19.26
N ASP A 346 17.50 -0.21 -20.25
CA ASP A 346 17.23 0.09 -21.66
C ASP A 346 16.21 -0.90 -22.25
N ALA A 347 14.94 -0.72 -21.89
CA ALA A 347 13.81 -1.51 -22.35
C ALA A 347 12.63 -0.61 -22.70
N ARG A 348 11.65 -1.16 -23.42
CA ARG A 348 10.32 -0.55 -23.50
C ARG A 348 9.52 -0.91 -22.27
N TYR A 349 8.73 0.01 -21.73
CA TYR A 349 7.83 -0.25 -20.60
C TYR A 349 6.39 -0.24 -21.10
N LEU A 350 5.63 -1.28 -20.77
CA LEU A 350 4.18 -1.33 -20.97
C LEU A 350 3.53 -1.24 -19.58
N VAL A 351 3.00 -0.07 -19.24
CA VAL A 351 2.38 0.17 -17.93
C VAL A 351 0.89 -0.12 -18.03
N CYS A 352 0.45 -1.15 -17.32
CA CYS A 352 -0.93 -1.62 -17.31
C CYS A 352 -1.61 -1.16 -16.02
N GLU A 353 -2.66 -0.34 -16.14
CA GLU A 353 -3.35 0.25 -14.98
C GLU A 353 -4.85 0.00 -15.04
N LEU A 354 -5.48 -0.18 -13.87
CA LEU A 354 -6.93 -0.22 -13.72
C LEU A 354 -7.51 1.20 -13.53
N ASN A 355 -7.01 2.16 -14.30
CA ASN A 355 -7.52 3.51 -14.41
C ASN A 355 -7.36 4.01 -15.87
N TYR A 356 -8.04 5.11 -16.17
CA TYR A 356 -8.05 5.69 -17.52
C TYR A 356 -7.10 6.88 -17.66
N ASP A 357 -6.81 7.55 -16.54
CA ASP A 357 -6.04 8.79 -16.51
C ASP A 357 -4.53 8.54 -16.51
N GLY A 358 -4.05 7.35 -16.16
CA GLY A 358 -2.65 6.93 -16.25
C GLY A 358 -1.78 7.53 -15.14
N GLN A 359 -1.89 7.00 -13.93
CA GLN A 359 -1.19 7.54 -12.77
C GLN A 359 0.22 6.93 -12.62
N LEU A 360 0.32 5.60 -12.58
CA LEU A 360 1.59 4.91 -12.47
C LEU A 360 2.49 5.19 -13.68
N VAL A 361 1.92 5.23 -14.88
CA VAL A 361 2.68 5.45 -16.12
C VAL A 361 3.40 6.80 -16.13
N ARG A 362 2.84 7.82 -15.48
CA ARG A 362 3.50 9.13 -15.34
C ARG A 362 4.73 9.04 -14.44
N GLU A 363 4.67 8.28 -13.34
CA GLU A 363 5.86 8.02 -12.51
C GLU A 363 6.91 7.18 -13.23
N VAL A 364 6.48 6.17 -14.01
CA VAL A 364 7.40 5.39 -14.86
C VAL A 364 8.04 6.28 -15.92
N MET A 365 7.29 7.19 -16.55
CA MET A 365 7.83 8.17 -17.51
C MET A 365 8.85 9.12 -16.86
N ARG A 366 8.65 9.49 -15.59
CA ARG A 366 9.60 10.31 -14.81
C ARG A 366 10.90 9.55 -14.51
N ALA A 367 10.80 8.28 -14.13
CA ALA A 367 11.95 7.46 -13.74
C ALA A 367 12.71 6.85 -14.93
N ALA A 368 12.04 6.59 -16.05
CA ALA A 368 12.65 5.99 -17.22
C ALA A 368 13.59 6.97 -17.95
N PRO A 369 14.76 6.53 -18.44
CA PRO A 369 15.69 7.39 -19.19
C PRO A 369 15.12 8.00 -20.48
N ASP A 370 14.18 7.31 -21.12
CA ASP A 370 13.50 7.78 -22.33
C ASP A 370 12.00 7.53 -22.24
N LYS A 371 11.23 8.58 -21.90
CA LYS A 371 9.77 8.52 -21.80
C LYS A 371 9.07 8.05 -23.08
N ARG A 372 9.71 8.14 -24.26
CA ARG A 372 9.13 7.65 -25.53
C ARG A 372 9.08 6.12 -25.61
N LYS A 373 9.82 5.43 -24.73
CA LYS A 373 9.80 3.97 -24.58
C LYS A 373 8.74 3.51 -23.57
N VAL A 374 8.02 4.42 -22.94
CA VAL A 374 6.97 4.11 -21.97
C VAL A 374 5.61 4.18 -22.67
N HIS A 375 4.88 3.07 -22.63
CA HIS A 375 3.59 2.87 -23.28
C HIS A 375 2.53 2.64 -22.21
N PHE A 376 1.39 3.29 -22.36
CA PHE A 376 0.27 3.16 -21.43
C PHE A 376 -0.77 2.19 -21.95
N MET A 377 -1.26 1.34 -21.07
CA MET A 377 -2.39 0.46 -21.30
C MET A 377 -3.36 0.63 -20.13
N GLY A 378 -4.26 1.60 -20.28
CA GLY A 378 -5.29 1.94 -19.31
C GLY A 378 -6.60 1.21 -19.61
N LYS A 379 -7.23 0.69 -18.55
CA LYS A 379 -8.58 0.13 -18.57
C LYS A 379 -9.27 0.47 -17.26
N SER A 380 -10.57 0.70 -17.25
CA SER A 380 -11.30 1.07 -16.03
C SER A 380 -12.51 0.15 -15.83
N GLY A 381 -12.78 -0.23 -14.58
CA GLY A 381 -13.94 -1.05 -14.20
C GLY A 381 -13.83 -2.54 -14.47
N GLU A 382 -12.84 -2.98 -15.24
CA GLU A 382 -12.55 -4.40 -15.45
C GLU A 382 -11.06 -4.63 -15.73
N LEU A 383 -10.56 -5.80 -15.36
CA LEU A 383 -9.18 -6.17 -15.61
C LEU A 383 -8.90 -6.29 -17.11
N HIS A 384 -7.66 -6.02 -17.48
CA HIS A 384 -7.12 -6.46 -18.75
C HIS A 384 -7.26 -7.97 -18.90
N THR A 385 -7.45 -8.47 -20.11
CA THR A 385 -7.39 -9.91 -20.42
C THR A 385 -5.95 -10.33 -20.75
N VAL A 386 -5.65 -11.62 -20.60
CA VAL A 386 -4.34 -12.18 -20.98
C VAL A 386 -4.04 -11.94 -22.46
N ALA A 387 -5.06 -12.03 -23.32
CA ALA A 387 -4.92 -11.82 -24.76
C ALA A 387 -4.62 -10.36 -25.11
N GLU A 388 -5.30 -9.41 -24.45
CA GLU A 388 -5.03 -7.97 -24.59
C GLU A 388 -3.57 -7.65 -24.20
N VAL A 389 -3.11 -8.11 -23.03
CA VAL A 389 -1.74 -7.87 -22.55
C VAL A 389 -0.72 -8.49 -23.51
N ALA A 390 -0.91 -9.74 -23.93
CA ALA A 390 0.03 -10.41 -24.83
C ALA A 390 0.11 -9.69 -26.20
N ALA A 391 -1.02 -9.25 -26.75
CA ALA A 391 -1.07 -8.49 -28.00
C ALA A 391 -0.40 -7.11 -27.86
N ALA A 392 -0.59 -6.43 -26.73
CA ALA A 392 0.07 -5.17 -26.43
C ALA A 392 1.59 -5.32 -26.34
N LEU A 393 2.08 -6.36 -25.64
CA LEU A 393 3.51 -6.65 -25.55
C LEU A 393 4.12 -6.97 -26.91
N GLU A 394 3.45 -7.78 -27.73
CA GLU A 394 3.91 -8.10 -29.08
C GLU A 394 3.95 -6.86 -29.98
N GLY A 395 2.93 -6.00 -29.89
CA GLY A 395 2.87 -4.73 -30.62
C GLY A 395 3.99 -3.77 -30.22
N VAL A 396 4.20 -3.57 -28.92
CA VAL A 396 5.26 -2.70 -28.40
C VAL A 396 6.64 -3.23 -28.78
N ALA A 397 6.88 -4.53 -28.65
CA ALA A 397 8.16 -5.15 -28.99
C ALA A 397 8.50 -5.00 -30.49
N ARG A 398 7.53 -5.25 -31.38
CA ARG A 398 7.78 -5.29 -32.84
C ARG A 398 7.61 -3.95 -33.54
N ARG A 399 6.65 -3.13 -33.12
CA ARG A 399 6.24 -1.89 -33.79
C ARG A 399 6.45 -0.64 -32.94
N GLY A 400 6.75 -0.79 -31.65
CA GLY A 400 6.81 0.34 -30.73
C GLY A 400 5.45 0.96 -30.42
N ALA A 401 4.35 0.22 -30.64
CA ALA A 401 2.99 0.71 -30.40
C ALA A 401 2.05 -0.44 -30.02
N ILE A 402 1.12 -0.16 -29.11
CA ILE A 402 0.03 -1.06 -28.73
C ILE A 402 -0.94 -1.13 -29.93
N PRO A 403 -1.41 -2.33 -30.34
CA PRO A 403 -2.43 -2.43 -31.38
C PRO A 403 -3.75 -1.78 -30.93
N GLU A 404 -4.60 -1.42 -31.87
CA GLU A 404 -5.95 -0.95 -31.53
C GLU A 404 -6.73 -2.10 -30.86
N LEU A 405 -7.10 -1.89 -29.59
CA LEU A 405 -7.82 -2.85 -28.77
C LEU A 405 -9.07 -2.17 -28.20
N PRO A 406 -10.25 -2.82 -28.24
CA PRO A 406 -11.46 -2.25 -27.68
C PRO A 406 -11.30 -1.89 -26.20
N TYR A 407 -11.76 -0.70 -25.82
CA TYR A 407 -11.78 -0.22 -24.43
C TYR A 407 -10.41 -0.14 -23.74
N ILE A 408 -9.31 -0.20 -24.52
CA ILE A 408 -7.96 0.06 -24.05
C ILE A 408 -7.56 1.47 -24.44
N TRP A 409 -7.13 2.24 -23.45
CA TRP A 409 -6.64 3.59 -23.65
C TRP A 409 -5.12 3.63 -23.64
N THR A 410 -4.54 4.35 -24.60
CA THR A 410 -3.09 4.39 -24.79
C THR A 410 -2.49 5.80 -24.75
N GLU A 411 -3.33 6.84 -24.70
CA GLU A 411 -2.85 8.22 -24.63
C GLU A 411 -2.60 8.62 -23.17
N VAL A 412 -1.37 9.00 -22.86
CA VAL A 412 -1.04 9.76 -21.65
C VAL A 412 -0.68 11.15 -22.14
N ARG A 413 -1.57 12.11 -21.90
CA ARG A 413 -1.31 13.53 -22.20
C ARG A 413 -0.58 14.19 -21.03
#